data_AF-A0A2D9CHF4-F1
#
_entry.id   AF-A0A2D9CHF4-F1
#
_cell.length_a   1.000
_cell.length_b   1.000
_cell.length_c   1.000
_cell.angle_alpha   90.00
_cell.angle_beta   90.00
_cell.angle_gamma   90.00
#
_symmetry.space_group_name_H-M   'P 1'
#
loop_
_entity.id
_entity.type
_entity.pdbx_description
1 polymer ?
#
loop_
_entity_poly.entity_id
_entity_poly.type
_entity_poly.pdbx_seq_one_letter_code
_entity_poly.pdbx_strand_id
1 'polypeptide(L)'
;MPKARPLTKEHILAAMAKTKSNMAAARYLNCSYQHYKKWAKFYESDTHDSLFEQHKNQSGKGIPKFLRIGGKEPALLDLIEGRANASSFTPAKIKYRLLTEGYLEEKCAMCGFQERRVLDYKMPLLLHFKDNNKKNYKLDNIELLCYNHYFLTVGDIFTEKQVEGIEDHKPVNQGKVEWEVDDYHLERLKELGLGDDDKDELNIISRI
;
A
#
# COMPACT_ATOMS: atom_id res chain seq x y z
N MET A 1 37.12 -1.07 9.48
CA MET A 1 36.16 -1.86 10.30
C MET A 1 35.66 -0.99 11.45
N PRO A 2 34.35 -0.99 11.76
CA PRO A 2 33.84 -0.24 12.90
C PRO A 2 34.44 -0.77 14.21
N LYS A 3 34.76 0.14 15.15
CA LYS A 3 35.32 -0.22 16.47
C LYS A 3 34.30 -1.03 17.28
N ALA A 4 34.79 -2.06 17.97
CA ALA A 4 33.95 -2.85 18.88
C ALA A 4 33.39 -1.95 19.99
N ARG A 5 32.08 -2.08 20.26
CA ARG A 5 31.38 -1.32 21.30
C ARG A 5 30.88 -2.25 22.40
N PRO A 6 31.70 -2.59 23.41
CA PRO A 6 31.24 -3.38 24.55
C PRO A 6 30.22 -2.59 25.37
N LEU A 7 29.19 -3.27 25.89
CA LEU A 7 28.20 -2.67 26.79
C LEU A 7 28.55 -3.06 28.22
N THR A 8 28.68 -2.08 29.11
CA THR A 8 28.92 -2.29 30.55
C THR A 8 27.61 -2.62 31.28
N LYS A 9 27.72 -3.21 32.48
CA LYS A 9 26.57 -3.54 33.35
C LYS A 9 25.73 -2.29 33.65
N GLU A 10 26.37 -1.16 33.94
CA GLU A 10 25.71 0.12 34.26
C GLU A 10 24.87 0.65 33.10
N HIS A 11 25.38 0.56 31.86
CA HIS A 11 24.61 0.99 30.68
C HIS A 11 23.33 0.16 30.49
N ILE A 12 23.39 -1.14 30.78
CA ILE A 12 22.23 -2.03 30.69
C ILE A 12 21.22 -1.71 31.79
N LEU A 13 21.67 -1.52 33.03
CA LEU A 13 20.80 -1.13 34.14
C LEU A 13 20.12 0.21 33.90
N ALA A 14 20.85 1.21 33.40
CA ALA A 14 20.29 2.51 33.04
C ALA A 14 19.24 2.41 31.92
N ALA A 15 19.46 1.53 30.94
CA ALA A 15 18.50 1.26 29.86
C ALA A 15 17.26 0.49 30.36
N MET A 16 17.45 -0.48 31.28
CA MET A 16 16.37 -1.22 31.90
C MET A 16 15.47 -0.32 32.74
N ALA A 17 16.04 0.59 33.53
CA ALA A 17 15.27 1.55 34.34
C ALA A 17 14.36 2.47 33.50
N LYS A 18 14.73 2.76 32.25
CA LYS A 18 13.98 3.66 31.35
C LYS A 18 13.05 2.92 30.37
N THR A 19 13.11 1.61 30.31
CA THR A 19 12.37 0.82 29.31
C THR A 19 11.58 -0.31 29.98
N LYS A 20 10.69 -0.98 29.25
CA LYS A 20 9.85 -2.07 29.78
C LYS A 20 10.07 -3.42 29.08
N SER A 21 11.06 -3.49 28.18
CA SER A 21 11.44 -4.71 27.47
C SER A 21 12.88 -4.65 26.98
N ASN A 22 13.50 -5.82 26.83
CA ASN A 22 14.84 -5.96 26.25
C ASN A 22 14.97 -5.37 24.83
N MET A 23 13.90 -5.43 24.03
CA MET A 23 13.89 -4.81 22.70
C MET A 23 13.94 -3.28 22.79
N ALA A 24 13.19 -2.70 23.71
CA ALA A 24 13.22 -1.26 23.95
C ALA A 24 14.56 -0.82 24.54
N ALA A 25 15.16 -1.61 25.43
CA ALA A 25 16.49 -1.34 25.99
C ALA A 25 17.58 -1.32 24.89
N ALA A 26 17.55 -2.26 23.94
CA ALA A 26 18.46 -2.27 22.80
C ALA A 26 18.31 -1.02 21.92
N ARG A 27 17.06 -0.58 21.68
CA ARG A 27 16.76 0.66 20.94
C ARG A 27 17.26 1.89 21.69
N TYR A 28 17.05 1.95 23.00
CA TYR A 28 17.52 3.05 23.85
C TYR A 28 19.06 3.20 23.80
N LEU A 29 19.78 2.08 23.72
CA LEU A 29 21.24 2.04 23.57
C LEU A 29 21.72 2.14 22.11
N ASN A 30 20.81 2.34 21.14
CA ASN A 30 21.11 2.40 19.71
C ASN A 30 21.97 1.23 19.21
N CYS A 31 21.66 0.00 19.65
CA CYS A 31 22.35 -1.20 19.23
C CYS A 31 21.39 -2.29 18.74
N SER A 32 21.92 -3.29 18.03
CA SER A 32 21.11 -4.42 17.57
C SER A 32 20.68 -5.28 18.76
N TYR A 33 19.51 -5.91 18.64
CA TYR A 33 19.00 -6.80 19.69
C TYR A 33 19.96 -7.95 20.01
N GLN A 34 20.62 -8.51 19.00
CA GLN A 34 21.59 -9.59 19.21
C GLN A 34 22.82 -9.11 19.98
N HIS A 35 23.30 -7.90 19.71
CA HIS A 35 24.40 -7.29 20.45
C HIS A 35 24.02 -7.07 21.91
N TYR A 36 22.86 -6.47 22.17
CA TYR A 36 22.34 -6.27 23.52
C TYR A 36 22.15 -7.59 24.27
N LYS A 37 21.53 -8.60 23.64
CA LYS A 37 21.23 -9.91 24.23
C LYS A 37 22.49 -10.63 24.71
N LYS A 38 23.60 -10.54 23.96
CA LYS A 38 24.88 -11.13 24.35
C LYS A 38 25.38 -10.56 25.68
N TRP A 39 25.40 -9.23 25.81
CA TRP A 39 25.89 -8.55 27.01
C TRP A 39 24.92 -8.66 28.19
N ALA A 40 23.61 -8.58 27.96
CA ALA A 40 22.61 -8.71 29.02
C ALA A 40 22.55 -10.11 29.65
N LYS A 41 22.95 -11.16 28.92
CA LYS A 41 23.10 -12.51 29.46
C LYS A 41 24.40 -12.72 30.25
N PHE A 42 25.42 -11.93 29.95
CA PHE A 42 26.74 -12.05 30.58
C PHE A 42 26.76 -11.52 32.02
N TYR A 43 25.89 -10.56 32.34
CA TYR A 43 25.83 -9.96 33.66
C TYR A 43 24.74 -10.58 34.54
N GLU A 44 25.12 -10.93 35.76
CA GLU A 44 24.25 -11.45 36.82
C GLU A 44 23.33 -10.35 37.37
N SER A 45 22.12 -10.76 37.76
CA SER A 45 21.14 -9.91 38.43
C SER A 45 20.84 -10.45 39.83
N ASP A 46 20.39 -9.58 40.72
CA ASP A 46 20.12 -9.98 42.12
C ASP A 46 18.83 -10.79 42.27
N THR A 47 17.97 -10.79 41.25
CA THR A 47 16.61 -11.37 41.30
C THR A 47 16.44 -12.61 40.41
N HIS A 48 17.26 -12.75 39.37
CA HIS A 48 17.20 -13.81 38.37
C HIS A 48 18.61 -14.17 37.86
N ASP A 49 18.73 -15.27 37.13
CA ASP A 49 20.01 -15.79 36.63
C ASP A 49 20.79 -14.79 35.75
N SER A 50 20.10 -13.86 35.07
CA SER A 50 20.75 -12.77 34.32
C SER A 50 19.87 -11.52 34.19
N LEU A 51 20.50 -10.37 33.92
CA LEU A 51 19.79 -9.12 33.61
C LEU A 51 18.81 -9.27 32.44
N PHE A 52 19.14 -10.14 31.48
CA PHE A 52 18.26 -10.45 30.36
C PHE A 52 16.93 -11.08 30.81
N GLU A 53 16.97 -11.99 31.77
CA GLU A 53 15.78 -12.68 32.26
C GLU A 53 14.92 -11.78 33.13
N GLN A 54 15.55 -10.96 33.96
CA GLN A 54 14.87 -9.94 34.76
C GLN A 54 14.02 -8.99 33.90
N HIS A 55 14.53 -8.56 32.74
CA HIS A 55 13.82 -7.63 31.85
C HIS A 55 12.99 -8.31 30.75
N LYS A 56 12.73 -9.61 30.88
CA LYS A 56 12.05 -10.43 29.86
C LYS A 56 10.53 -10.24 29.92
N ASN A 57 10.02 -9.24 29.20
CA ASN A 57 8.59 -8.99 29.08
C ASN A 57 8.00 -9.58 27.78
N GLN A 58 7.73 -10.90 27.75
CA GLN A 58 7.17 -11.58 26.57
C GLN A 58 5.74 -11.12 26.24
N SER A 59 4.91 -10.89 27.27
CA SER A 59 3.51 -10.52 27.10
C SER A 59 3.28 -9.02 26.82
N GLY A 60 4.35 -8.21 26.79
CA GLY A 60 4.28 -6.76 26.54
C GLY A 60 3.45 -6.01 27.58
N LYS A 61 3.45 -6.45 28.85
CA LYS A 61 2.68 -5.82 29.93
C LYS A 61 3.20 -4.39 30.14
N GLY A 62 2.31 -3.40 30.14
CA GLY A 62 2.63 -1.99 30.41
C GLY A 62 3.27 -1.20 29.26
N ILE A 63 3.46 -1.80 28.08
CA ILE A 63 3.82 -1.07 26.85
C ILE A 63 2.50 -0.71 26.15
N PRO A 64 2.22 0.58 25.89
CA PRO A 64 1.00 0.94 25.21
C PRO A 64 1.01 0.32 23.81
N LYS A 65 0.07 -0.60 23.60
CA LYS A 65 -0.10 -1.35 22.35
C LYS A 65 -0.80 -0.45 21.34
N PHE A 66 -0.16 0.66 20.96
CA PHE A 66 -0.68 1.59 19.94
C PHE A 66 -0.78 0.95 18.55
N LEU A 67 -0.16 -0.21 18.37
CA LEU A 67 -0.23 -0.97 17.14
C LEU A 67 -0.67 -2.39 17.50
N ARG A 68 -1.96 -2.69 17.28
CA ARG A 68 -2.40 -4.07 17.13
C ARG A 68 -1.68 -4.65 15.92
N ILE A 69 -0.58 -5.34 16.15
CA ILE A 69 0.05 -6.23 15.15
C ILE A 69 -0.91 -7.41 15.00
N GLY A 70 -2.00 -7.21 14.25
CA GLY A 70 -3.13 -8.13 14.16
C GLY A 70 -4.39 -7.55 13.50
N GLY A 71 -4.49 -6.21 13.37
CA GLY A 71 -5.41 -5.57 12.43
C GLY A 71 -4.58 -4.61 11.58
N LYS A 72 -4.49 -4.84 10.27
CA LYS A 72 -3.58 -4.12 9.37
C LYS A 72 -3.96 -2.66 9.12
N GLU A 73 -4.88 -2.10 9.90
CA GLU A 73 -5.49 -0.83 9.58
C GLU A 73 -5.74 0.00 10.85
N PRO A 74 -5.29 1.26 10.90
CA PRO A 74 -5.73 2.21 11.91
C PRO A 74 -7.25 2.33 11.85
N ALA A 75 -7.86 2.71 12.98
CA ALA A 75 -9.27 3.07 12.99
C ALA A 75 -9.46 4.15 11.92
N LEU A 76 -10.43 3.96 11.03
CA LEU A 76 -10.70 4.91 9.95
C LEU A 76 -10.99 6.30 10.51
N LEU A 77 -11.60 6.33 11.70
CA LEU A 77 -11.76 7.52 12.53
C LEU A 77 -10.45 8.28 12.78
N ASP A 78 -9.34 7.60 13.09
CA ASP A 78 -8.04 8.26 13.32
C ASP A 78 -7.48 8.88 12.02
N LEU A 79 -7.83 8.31 10.87
CA LEU A 79 -7.46 8.84 9.56
C LEU A 79 -8.31 10.08 9.20
N ILE A 80 -9.61 10.00 9.44
CA ILE A 80 -10.57 11.09 9.23
C ILE A 80 -10.24 12.29 10.13
N GLU A 81 -9.89 12.03 11.40
CA GLU A 81 -9.49 13.07 12.35
C GLU A 81 -8.08 13.62 12.10
N GLY A 82 -7.29 13.01 11.21
CA GLY A 82 -5.93 13.44 10.86
C GLY A 82 -4.86 13.10 11.91
N ARG A 83 -5.15 12.17 12.84
CA ARG A 83 -4.18 11.66 13.82
C ARG A 83 -3.23 10.63 13.22
N ALA A 84 -3.68 9.92 12.19
CA ALA A 84 -2.89 8.91 11.48
C ALA A 84 -2.43 9.43 10.10
N ASN A 85 -1.21 9.04 9.71
CA ASN A 85 -0.67 9.39 8.40
C ASN A 85 -1.22 8.47 7.31
N ALA A 86 -1.88 9.03 6.31
CA ALA A 86 -2.45 8.31 5.17
C ALA A 86 -1.41 7.74 4.18
N SER A 87 -0.13 8.12 4.29
CA SER A 87 0.90 7.79 3.29
C SER A 87 1.17 6.28 3.13
N SER A 88 0.79 5.46 4.11
CA SER A 88 1.03 4.01 4.07
C SER A 88 -0.11 3.22 3.41
N PHE A 89 -1.22 3.87 3.05
CA PHE A 89 -2.44 3.21 2.57
C PHE A 89 -2.71 3.53 1.11
N THR A 90 -3.22 2.54 0.38
CA THR A 90 -3.69 2.77 -0.99
C THR A 90 -5.06 3.45 -0.96
N PRO A 91 -5.30 4.50 -1.79
CA PRO A 91 -6.57 5.21 -1.81
C PRO A 91 -7.78 4.31 -2.07
N ALA A 92 -7.61 3.25 -2.87
CA ALA A 92 -8.66 2.26 -3.15
C ALA A 92 -9.15 1.53 -1.88
N LYS A 93 -8.25 1.18 -0.95
CA LYS A 93 -8.63 0.53 0.31
C LYS A 93 -9.38 1.50 1.22
N ILE A 94 -8.90 2.74 1.31
CA ILE A 94 -9.55 3.77 2.12
C ILE A 94 -10.96 4.05 1.56
N LYS A 95 -11.10 4.21 0.24
CA LYS A 95 -12.40 4.41 -0.43
C LYS A 95 -13.37 3.26 -0.11
N TYR A 96 -12.94 2.02 -0.28
CA TYR A 96 -13.80 0.84 0.01
C TYR A 96 -14.30 0.86 1.45
N ARG A 97 -13.43 1.17 2.41
CA ARG A 97 -13.82 1.21 3.81
C ARG A 97 -14.69 2.42 4.17
N LEU A 98 -14.44 3.59 3.60
CA LEU A 98 -15.29 4.78 3.80
C LEU A 98 -16.75 4.49 3.40
N LEU A 99 -16.94 3.72 2.33
CA LEU A 99 -18.25 3.30 1.84
C LEU A 99 -18.85 2.18 2.71
N THR A 100 -18.05 1.16 3.06
CA THR A 100 -18.53 0.01 3.85
C THR A 100 -18.89 0.40 5.29
N GLU A 101 -18.13 1.31 5.90
CA GLU A 101 -18.38 1.82 7.25
C GLU A 101 -19.44 2.93 7.27
N GLY A 102 -19.91 3.38 6.10
CA GLY A 102 -21.04 4.32 5.96
C GLY A 102 -20.72 5.79 6.21
N TYR A 103 -19.44 6.19 6.20
CA TYR A 103 -19.06 7.60 6.31
C TYR A 103 -19.35 8.40 5.04
N LEU A 104 -19.36 7.72 3.89
CA LEU A 104 -19.70 8.29 2.59
C LEU A 104 -20.74 7.41 1.92
N GLU A 105 -21.78 8.03 1.38
CA GLU A 105 -22.76 7.35 0.54
C GLU A 105 -22.18 7.09 -0.85
N GLU A 106 -22.46 5.93 -1.45
CA GLU A 106 -22.05 5.57 -2.82
C GLU A 106 -22.85 6.36 -3.88
N LYS A 107 -22.79 7.69 -3.85
CA LYS A 107 -23.46 8.57 -4.84
C LYS A 107 -22.56 9.71 -5.26
N CYS A 108 -22.80 10.26 -6.44
CA CYS A 108 -22.13 11.49 -6.84
C CYS A 108 -22.62 12.68 -6.01
N ALA A 109 -21.69 13.49 -5.47
CA ALA A 109 -22.01 14.68 -4.68
C ALA A 109 -22.75 15.78 -5.48
N MET A 110 -22.52 15.84 -6.80
CA MET A 110 -23.08 16.88 -7.67
C MET A 110 -24.45 16.52 -8.26
N CYS A 111 -24.58 15.31 -8.82
CA CYS A 111 -25.81 14.89 -9.52
C CYS A 111 -26.56 13.73 -8.86
N GLY A 112 -26.04 13.15 -7.78
CA GLY A 112 -26.69 12.00 -7.12
C GLY A 112 -26.66 10.70 -7.92
N PHE A 113 -25.84 10.60 -8.98
CA PHE A 113 -25.74 9.38 -9.79
C PHE A 113 -25.39 8.16 -8.93
N GLN A 114 -26.21 7.10 -9.04
CA GLN A 114 -26.12 5.88 -8.23
C GLN A 114 -26.33 4.59 -9.06
N GLU A 115 -26.13 4.63 -10.38
CA GLU A 115 -26.36 3.45 -11.21
C GLU A 115 -25.12 2.53 -11.26
N ARG A 116 -25.39 1.22 -11.28
CA ARG A 116 -24.38 0.16 -11.40
C ARG A 116 -24.39 -0.41 -12.81
N ARG A 117 -23.20 -0.72 -13.33
CA ARG A 117 -23.08 -1.45 -14.60
C ARG A 117 -23.57 -2.89 -14.42
N VAL A 118 -24.48 -3.36 -15.27
CA VAL A 118 -25.09 -4.70 -15.17
C VAL A 118 -24.06 -5.83 -15.23
N LEU A 119 -22.99 -5.67 -16.02
CA LEU A 119 -21.98 -6.70 -16.21
C LEU A 119 -21.10 -6.92 -14.97
N ASP A 120 -20.58 -5.84 -14.37
CA ASP A 120 -19.56 -5.91 -13.31
C ASP A 120 -20.04 -5.41 -11.94
N TYR A 121 -21.28 -4.89 -11.85
CA TYR A 121 -21.82 -4.17 -10.68
C TYR A 121 -21.00 -2.96 -10.19
N LYS A 122 -20.02 -2.52 -10.98
CA LYS A 122 -19.18 -1.36 -10.69
C LYS A 122 -19.91 -0.05 -10.96
N MET A 123 -19.60 0.96 -10.16
CA MET A 123 -20.10 2.33 -10.32
C MET A 123 -18.97 3.26 -10.80
N PRO A 124 -19.20 4.13 -11.80
CA PRO A 124 -18.24 5.09 -12.33
C PRO A 124 -18.07 6.31 -11.39
N LEU A 125 -17.69 6.07 -10.13
CA LEU A 125 -17.42 7.11 -9.13
C LEU A 125 -15.92 7.18 -8.81
N LEU A 126 -15.37 8.38 -8.71
CA LEU A 126 -14.00 8.70 -8.34
C LEU A 126 -13.97 9.46 -7.01
N LEU A 127 -12.92 9.21 -6.23
CA LEU A 127 -12.66 9.96 -5.00
C LEU A 127 -11.91 11.24 -5.35
N HIS A 128 -12.48 12.39 -5.01
CA HIS A 128 -11.89 13.71 -5.22
C HIS A 128 -11.58 14.39 -3.89
N PHE A 129 -10.53 15.22 -3.87
CA PHE A 129 -10.08 16.00 -2.71
C PHE A 129 -10.11 17.49 -3.07
N LYS A 130 -10.96 18.27 -2.40
CA LYS A 130 -11.12 19.72 -2.68
C LYS A 130 -9.81 20.50 -2.52
N ASP A 131 -8.98 20.13 -1.54
CA ASP A 131 -7.70 20.78 -1.24
C ASP A 131 -6.55 20.38 -2.20
N ASN A 132 -6.79 19.51 -3.19
CA ASN A 132 -5.76 18.85 -4.01
C ASN A 132 -4.71 18.03 -3.23
N ASN A 133 -4.78 18.01 -1.90
CA ASN A 133 -3.89 17.24 -1.04
C ASN A 133 -4.42 15.81 -0.86
N LYS A 134 -3.82 14.87 -1.59
CA LYS A 134 -4.17 13.42 -1.58
C LYS A 134 -3.96 12.71 -0.23
N LYS A 135 -3.42 13.40 0.79
CA LYS A 135 -3.21 12.87 2.14
C LYS A 135 -4.26 13.34 3.14
N ASN A 136 -5.07 14.35 2.81
CA ASN A 136 -6.05 14.91 3.71
C ASN A 136 -7.42 14.21 3.57
N TYR A 137 -7.68 13.22 4.43
CA TYR A 137 -8.90 12.41 4.40
C TYR A 137 -10.02 12.91 5.34
N LYS A 138 -10.04 14.20 5.65
CA LYS A 138 -11.16 14.80 6.39
C LYS A 138 -12.45 14.71 5.58
N LEU A 139 -13.56 14.42 6.24
CA LEU A 139 -14.88 14.27 5.58
C LEU A 139 -15.28 15.52 4.79
N ASP A 140 -14.95 16.72 5.29
CA ASP A 140 -15.27 17.98 4.61
C ASP A 140 -14.51 18.15 3.27
N ASN A 141 -13.33 17.54 3.16
CA ASN A 141 -12.44 17.63 2.01
C ASN A 141 -12.70 16.55 0.96
N ILE A 142 -13.24 15.39 1.36
CA ILE A 142 -13.48 14.26 0.47
C ILE A 142 -14.85 14.39 -0.20
N GLU A 143 -14.91 14.11 -1.49
CA GLU A 143 -16.17 13.91 -2.21
C GLU A 143 -16.08 12.80 -3.26
N LEU A 144 -17.24 12.25 -3.64
CA LEU A 144 -17.36 11.29 -4.73
C LEU A 144 -17.96 11.97 -5.96
N LEU A 145 -17.22 11.94 -7.07
CA LEU A 145 -17.65 12.51 -8.36
C LEU A 145 -17.85 11.40 -9.38
N CYS A 146 -18.88 11.49 -10.21
CA CYS A 146 -18.99 10.60 -11.37
C CYS A 146 -17.99 11.00 -12.45
N TYR A 147 -17.70 10.09 -13.39
CA TYR A 147 -16.75 10.37 -14.47
C TYR A 147 -17.08 11.66 -15.24
N ASN A 148 -18.35 11.92 -15.51
CA ASN A 148 -18.76 13.14 -16.22
C ASN A 148 -18.48 14.42 -15.41
N HIS A 149 -18.83 14.44 -14.12
CA HIS A 149 -18.58 15.63 -13.28
C HIS A 149 -17.10 15.81 -12.97
N TYR A 150 -16.35 14.72 -12.82
CA TYR A 150 -14.91 14.79 -12.65
C TYR A 150 -14.24 15.42 -13.87
N PHE A 151 -14.65 15.01 -15.07
CA PHE A 151 -14.20 15.61 -16.33
C PHE A 151 -14.51 17.12 -16.41
N LEU A 152 -15.73 17.53 -16.03
CA LEU A 152 -16.14 18.93 -16.11
C LEU A 152 -15.49 19.85 -15.06
N THR A 153 -15.13 19.33 -13.89
CA THR A 153 -14.71 20.16 -12.73
C THR A 153 -13.23 20.03 -12.38
N VAL A 154 -12.60 18.89 -12.67
CA VAL A 154 -11.23 18.58 -12.22
C VAL A 154 -10.28 18.41 -13.41
N GLY A 155 -10.67 17.60 -14.38
CA GLY A 155 -9.89 17.36 -15.59
C GLY A 155 -10.05 15.96 -16.19
N ASP A 156 -9.24 15.67 -17.19
CA ASP A 156 -9.39 14.47 -18.03
C ASP A 156 -9.05 13.17 -17.28
N ILE A 157 -9.88 12.16 -17.54
CA ILE A 157 -9.74 10.81 -16.94
C ILE A 157 -8.83 9.93 -17.79
N PHE A 158 -8.86 10.13 -19.11
CA PHE A 158 -8.14 9.35 -20.10
C PHE A 158 -6.97 10.14 -20.65
N THR A 159 -5.91 9.45 -21.05
CA THR A 159 -4.84 10.06 -21.84
C THR A 159 -5.27 10.19 -23.29
N GLU A 160 -4.74 11.17 -24.02
CA GLU A 160 -5.08 11.39 -25.45
C GLU A 160 -4.93 10.11 -26.29
N LYS A 161 -3.86 9.34 -26.07
CA LYS A 161 -3.63 8.04 -26.73
C LYS A 161 -4.72 6.99 -26.44
N GLN A 162 -5.28 7.02 -25.23
CA GLN A 162 -6.39 6.14 -24.86
C GLN A 162 -7.69 6.56 -25.54
N VAL A 163 -7.92 7.87 -25.68
CA VAL A 163 -9.08 8.41 -26.41
C VAL A 163 -8.98 8.05 -27.89
N GLU A 164 -7.83 8.28 -28.51
CA GLU A 164 -7.56 7.86 -29.89
C GLU A 164 -7.79 6.36 -30.08
N GLY A 165 -7.35 5.51 -29.16
CA GLY A 165 -7.59 4.07 -29.25
C GLY A 165 -9.05 3.62 -29.06
N ILE A 166 -9.90 4.46 -28.46
CA ILE A 166 -11.34 4.19 -28.30
C ILE A 166 -12.12 4.70 -29.51
N GLU A 167 -11.76 5.88 -30.03
CA GLU A 167 -12.47 6.55 -31.12
C GLU A 167 -12.00 6.10 -32.50
N ASP A 168 -10.72 5.73 -32.64
CA ASP A 168 -10.14 5.40 -33.93
C ASP A 168 -10.31 3.90 -34.26
N HIS A 169 -10.61 3.66 -35.53
CA HIS A 169 -10.79 2.31 -36.10
C HIS A 169 -9.47 1.57 -36.31
N LYS A 170 -8.34 2.29 -36.26
CA LYS A 170 -7.01 1.71 -36.46
C LYS A 170 -6.52 1.15 -35.12
N PRO A 171 -6.02 -0.10 -35.08
CA PRO A 171 -5.42 -0.61 -33.87
C PRO A 171 -4.20 0.26 -33.53
N VAL A 172 -4.35 1.09 -32.48
CA VAL A 172 -3.21 1.82 -31.92
C VAL A 172 -2.21 0.77 -31.50
N ASN A 173 -1.00 0.84 -32.05
CA ASN A 173 0.04 -0.17 -31.91
C ASN A 173 0.32 -0.39 -30.41
N GLN A 174 -0.33 -1.39 -29.82
CA GLN A 174 0.03 -1.88 -28.49
C GLN A 174 1.44 -2.40 -28.68
N GLY A 175 2.43 -1.67 -28.18
CA GLY A 175 3.84 -1.97 -28.43
C GLY A 175 4.06 -3.46 -28.25
N LYS A 176 4.29 -4.18 -29.35
CA LYS A 176 4.66 -5.58 -29.29
C LYS A 176 5.90 -5.62 -28.42
N VAL A 177 5.81 -6.31 -27.29
CA VAL A 177 6.97 -6.55 -26.44
C VAL A 177 7.88 -7.45 -27.27
N GLU A 178 8.89 -6.88 -27.90
CA GLU A 178 9.96 -7.65 -28.51
C GLU A 178 10.74 -8.28 -27.37
N TRP A 179 10.64 -9.61 -27.23
CA TRP A 179 11.30 -10.37 -26.17
C TRP A 179 12.82 -10.52 -26.39
N GLU A 180 13.41 -9.71 -27.29
CA GLU A 180 14.81 -9.80 -27.74
C GLU A 180 15.26 -11.26 -28.00
N VAL A 181 14.36 -12.04 -28.63
CA VAL A 181 14.61 -13.46 -28.90
C VAL A 181 15.51 -13.57 -30.12
N ASP A 182 16.62 -14.29 -29.97
CA ASP A 182 17.60 -14.52 -31.04
C ASP A 182 16.98 -15.27 -32.24
N ASP A 183 17.48 -14.99 -33.45
CA ASP A 183 16.94 -15.49 -34.72
C ASP A 183 16.86 -17.03 -34.76
N TYR A 184 17.86 -17.69 -34.18
CA TYR A 184 17.89 -19.15 -34.05
C TYR A 184 16.74 -19.71 -33.20
N HIS A 185 16.35 -18.98 -32.16
CA HIS A 185 15.26 -19.39 -31.28
C HIS A 185 13.90 -19.20 -31.95
N LEU A 186 13.74 -18.15 -32.76
CA LEU A 186 12.54 -17.96 -33.59
C LEU A 186 12.37 -19.06 -34.64
N GLU A 187 13.44 -19.49 -35.30
CA GLU A 187 13.39 -20.62 -36.25
C GLU A 187 12.98 -21.92 -35.55
N ARG A 188 13.55 -22.18 -34.36
CA ARG A 188 13.20 -23.38 -33.59
C ARG A 188 11.76 -23.39 -33.11
N LEU A 189 11.22 -22.23 -32.71
CA LEU A 189 9.82 -22.08 -32.32
C LEU A 189 8.88 -22.32 -33.52
N LYS A 190 9.26 -21.86 -34.71
CA LYS A 190 8.53 -22.14 -35.96
C LYS A 190 8.55 -23.62 -36.31
N GLU A 191 9.69 -24.30 -36.20
CA GLU A 191 9.79 -25.76 -36.41
C GLU A 191 8.93 -26.58 -35.44
N LEU A 192 8.78 -26.09 -34.20
CA LEU A 192 7.95 -26.72 -33.17
C LEU A 192 6.45 -26.39 -33.29
N GLY A 193 6.05 -25.59 -34.28
CA GLY A 193 4.65 -25.19 -34.50
C GLY A 193 4.11 -24.16 -33.49
N LEU A 194 5.00 -23.37 -32.88
CA LEU A 194 4.70 -22.35 -31.85
C LEU A 194 4.87 -20.91 -32.36
N GLY A 195 5.03 -20.72 -33.68
CA GLY A 195 5.11 -19.37 -34.29
C GLY A 195 3.72 -18.79 -34.56
N ASP A 196 3.57 -17.47 -34.41
CA ASP A 196 2.33 -16.75 -34.73
C ASP A 196 1.98 -16.92 -36.22
N ASP A 197 0.96 -17.74 -36.50
CA ASP A 197 0.37 -17.97 -37.83
C ASP A 197 -0.98 -17.27 -37.96
N ASP A 198 -1.11 -16.04 -37.45
CA ASP A 198 -2.33 -15.26 -37.60
C ASP A 198 -2.25 -14.41 -38.87
N LYS A 199 -2.63 -15.00 -40.00
CA LYS A 199 -3.06 -14.23 -41.18
C LYS A 199 -4.43 -13.65 -40.86
N ASP A 200 -4.46 -12.36 -40.54
CA ASP A 200 -5.65 -11.54 -40.38
C ASP A 200 -6.72 -11.89 -41.44
N GLU A 201 -7.78 -12.58 -41.00
CA GLU A 201 -8.97 -12.84 -41.81
C GLU A 201 -9.60 -11.50 -42.21
N LEU A 202 -9.86 -11.37 -43.50
CA LEU A 202 -10.38 -10.18 -44.19
C LEU A 202 -11.60 -9.59 -43.46
N ASN A 203 -11.45 -8.39 -42.92
CA ASN A 203 -12.56 -7.53 -42.47
C ASN A 203 -13.38 -7.06 -43.68
N ILE A 204 -14.26 -7.92 -44.21
CA ILE A 204 -15.24 -7.56 -45.22
C ILE A 204 -16.46 -6.96 -44.49
N ILE A 205 -16.65 -5.65 -44.63
CA ILE A 205 -17.87 -4.98 -44.18
C ILE A 205 -19.02 -5.47 -45.05
N SER A 206 -19.95 -6.23 -44.47
CA SER A 206 -21.23 -6.55 -45.12
C SER A 206 -22.05 -5.27 -45.25
N ARG A 207 -22.23 -4.79 -46.48
CA ARG A 207 -23.21 -3.73 -46.79
C ARG A 207 -24.62 -4.32 -46.64
N ILE A 208 -25.42 -3.72 -45.76
CA ILE A 208 -26.89 -3.70 -45.86
C ILE A 208 -27.27 -2.30 -46.30
#